data_AF-A0A3C0Z5Z3-F1
#
_entry.id   AF-A0A3C0Z5Z3-F1
#
_cell.length_a   1.000
_cell.length_b   1.000
_cell.length_c   1.000
_cell.angle_alpha   90.00
_cell.angle_beta   90.00
_cell.angle_gamma   90.00
#
_symmetry.space_group_name_H-M   'P 1'
#
loop_
_entity.id
_entity.type
_entity.pdbx_description
1 polymer ?
#
loop_
_entity_poly.entity_id
_entity_poly.type
_entity_poly.pdbx_seq_one_letter_code
_entity_poly.pdbx_strand_id
1 'polypeptide(L)'
;MDKVKEGQLKEKIAREVEDVRNSQQAVLEKIGKIEVDNIELGDKNIEKTIPDIYQRTADNSDAIKALLESFQDETAEFGEKNNVGKLLEQQQINSIK
;
A
#
# COMPACT_ATOMS: atom_id res chain seq x y z
N MET A 1 6.34 -17.43 -16.37
CA MET A 1 6.96 -17.40 -15.03
C MET A 1 6.50 -18.64 -14.28
N ASP A 2 7.35 -19.28 -13.49
CA ASP A 2 6.89 -20.41 -12.65
C ASP A 2 6.02 -19.91 -11.50
N LYS A 3 5.20 -20.80 -10.93
CA LYS A 3 4.20 -20.44 -9.92
C LYS A 3 4.78 -19.92 -8.62
N VAL A 4 5.98 -20.36 -8.25
CA VAL A 4 6.67 -19.85 -7.06
C VAL A 4 7.10 -18.41 -7.29
N LYS A 5 7.77 -18.13 -8.41
CA LYS A 5 8.20 -16.77 -8.75
C LYS A 5 7.01 -15.82 -8.98
N GLU A 6 5.91 -16.30 -9.53
CA GLU A 6 4.66 -15.53 -9.67
C GLU A 6 4.06 -15.16 -8.31
N GLY A 7 3.95 -16.12 -7.39
CA GLY A 7 3.45 -15.88 -6.04
C GLY A 7 4.34 -14.91 -5.25
N GLN A 8 5.66 -15.09 -5.29
CA GLN A 8 6.61 -14.19 -4.63
C GLN A 8 6.55 -12.76 -5.18
N LEU A 9 6.34 -12.61 -6.49
CA LEU A 9 6.18 -11.29 -7.09
C LEU A 9 4.87 -10.63 -6.65
N LYS A 10 3.76 -11.37 -6.59
CA LYS A 10 2.48 -10.89 -6.05
C LYS A 10 2.62 -10.42 -4.61
N GLU A 11 3.21 -11.22 -3.74
CA GLU A 11 3.47 -10.83 -2.35
C GLU A 11 4.37 -9.60 -2.22
N LYS A 12 5.39 -9.51 -3.08
CA LYS A 12 6.27 -8.33 -3.11
C LYS A 12 5.50 -7.07 -3.48
N ILE A 13 4.66 -7.12 -4.52
CA ILE A 13 3.84 -6.00 -4.94
C ILE A 13 2.85 -5.61 -3.83
N ALA A 14 2.23 -6.57 -3.15
CA ALA A 14 1.33 -6.27 -2.03
C ALA A 14 2.04 -5.47 -0.91
N ARG A 15 3.28 -5.84 -0.56
CA ARG A 15 4.09 -5.07 0.40
C ARG A 15 4.40 -3.65 -0.09
N GLU A 16 4.75 -3.50 -1.37
CA GLU A 16 5.02 -2.18 -1.95
C GLU A 16 3.77 -1.29 -1.93
N VAL A 17 2.58 -1.83 -2.18
CA VAL A 17 1.31 -1.08 -2.09
C VAL A 17 1.01 -0.71 -0.63
N GLU A 18 1.27 -1.59 0.33
CA GLU A 18 1.15 -1.27 1.76
C GLU A 18 2.10 -0.14 2.19
N ASP A 19 3.35 -0.15 1.72
CA ASP A 19 4.31 0.92 1.99
C ASP A 19 3.82 2.27 1.41
N VAL A 20 3.21 2.25 0.23
CA VAL A 20 2.58 3.44 -0.35
C VAL A 20 1.41 3.93 0.50
N ARG A 21 0.55 3.03 1.01
CA ARG A 21 -0.54 3.38 1.94
C ARG A 21 -0.01 4.07 3.20
N ASN A 22 1.02 3.50 3.81
CA ASN A 22 1.65 4.06 5.00
C ASN A 22 2.25 5.45 4.73
N SER A 23 2.81 5.65 3.54
CA SER A 23 3.31 6.96 3.11
C SER A 23 2.18 7.98 2.94
N GLN A 24 1.02 7.60 2.38
CA GLN A 24 -0.14 8.51 2.27
C GLN A 24 -0.67 8.94 3.63
N GLN A 25 -0.73 8.02 4.61
CA GLN A 25 -1.11 8.35 5.99
C GLN A 25 -0.18 9.43 6.58
N ALA A 26 1.13 9.28 6.41
CA ALA A 26 2.09 10.28 6.86
C ALA A 26 1.93 11.64 6.15
N VAL A 27 1.52 11.65 4.88
CA VAL A 27 1.21 12.89 4.15
C VAL A 27 -0.04 13.56 4.72
N LEU A 28 -1.12 12.82 4.98
CA LEU A 28 -2.34 13.35 5.59
C LEU A 28 -2.06 14.02 6.95
N GLU A 29 -1.26 13.36 7.80
CA GLU A 29 -0.85 13.92 9.09
C GLU A 29 -0.06 15.23 8.95
N LYS A 30 0.82 15.31 7.95
CA LYS A 30 1.58 16.54 7.66
C LYS A 30 0.68 17.66 7.15
N ILE A 31 -0.29 17.35 6.28
CA ILE A 31 -1.27 18.32 5.80
C ILE A 31 -2.10 18.87 6.97
N GLY A 32 -2.59 18.00 7.86
CA GLY A 32 -3.34 18.42 9.05
C GLY A 32 -2.51 19.30 9.99
N LYS A 33 -1.21 19.04 10.15
CA LYS A 33 -0.32 19.93 10.92
C LYS A 33 -0.19 21.31 10.28
N ILE A 34 -0.06 21.38 8.95
CA ILE A 34 -0.02 22.66 8.22
C ILE A 34 -1.33 23.44 8.44
N GLU A 35 -2.47 22.76 8.42
CA GLU A 35 -3.77 23.38 8.68
C GLU A 35 -3.83 23.97 10.09
N VAL A 36 -3.36 23.22 11.11
CA VAL A 36 -3.28 23.69 12.50
C VAL A 36 -2.34 24.90 12.62
N ASP A 37 -1.14 24.83 12.06
CA ASP A 37 -0.18 25.93 12.08
C ASP A 37 -0.75 27.20 11.39
N ASN A 38 -1.57 27.01 10.35
CA ASN A 38 -2.21 28.12 9.65
C ASN A 38 -3.31 28.82 10.44
N ILE A 39 -3.87 28.19 11.49
CA ILE A 39 -4.81 28.86 12.41
C ILE A 39 -4.10 30.04 13.10
N GLU A 40 -2.83 29.87 13.44
CA GLU A 40 -2.02 30.94 14.06
C GLU A 40 -1.56 31.97 13.02
N LEU A 41 -1.17 31.52 11.82
CA LEU A 41 -0.64 32.39 10.77
C LEU A 41 -1.73 33.23 10.08
N GLY A 42 -2.92 32.67 9.88
CA GLY A 42 -4.04 33.31 9.18
C GLY A 42 -3.81 33.53 7.67
N ASP A 43 -3.01 32.69 7.01
CA ASP A 43 -2.82 32.79 5.56
C ASP A 43 -4.07 32.30 4.82
N LYS A 44 -4.70 33.20 4.07
CA LYS A 44 -5.95 32.95 3.35
C LYS A 44 -5.79 31.98 2.18
N ASN A 45 -4.61 31.90 1.59
CA ASN A 45 -4.37 30.98 0.49
C ASN A 45 -4.24 29.54 1.02
N ILE A 46 -3.55 29.36 2.14
CA ILE A 46 -3.45 28.08 2.83
C ILE A 46 -4.84 27.64 3.34
N GLU A 47 -5.58 28.54 4.01
CA GLU A 47 -6.95 28.28 4.51
C GLU A 47 -7.89 27.79 3.41
N LYS A 48 -7.76 28.35 2.20
CA LYS A 48 -8.59 27.95 1.05
C LYS A 48 -8.12 26.66 0.38
N THR A 49 -6.81 26.42 0.29
CA THR A 49 -6.25 25.40 -0.60
C THR A 49 -5.92 24.08 0.12
N ILE A 50 -5.53 24.13 1.39
CA ILE A 50 -5.15 22.94 2.16
C ILE A 50 -6.31 21.94 2.31
N PRO A 51 -7.57 22.33 2.56
CA PRO A 51 -8.67 21.38 2.64
C PRO A 51 -8.86 20.56 1.36
N ASP A 52 -8.73 21.19 0.18
CA ASP A 52 -8.81 20.50 -1.11
C ASP A 52 -7.62 19.56 -1.36
N ILE A 53 -6.44 19.89 -0.83
CA ILE A 53 -5.28 19.00 -0.86
C ILE A 53 -5.52 17.80 0.06
N TYR A 54 -5.97 18.05 1.29
CA TYR A 54 -6.29 16.99 2.26
C TYR A 54 -7.30 15.99 1.68
N GLN A 55 -8.42 16.48 1.13
CA GLN A 55 -9.46 15.63 0.58
C GLN A 55 -8.94 14.76 -0.56
N ARG A 56 -8.20 15.33 -1.52
CA ARG A 56 -7.63 14.54 -2.64
C ARG A 56 -6.60 13.52 -2.16
N THR A 57 -5.81 13.84 -1.14
CA THR A 57 -4.89 12.87 -0.52
C THR A 57 -5.65 11.76 0.19
N ALA A 58 -6.76 12.09 0.87
CA ALA A 58 -7.61 11.11 1.56
C ALA A 58 -8.28 10.16 0.56
N ASP A 59 -8.88 10.70 -0.51
CA ASP A 59 -9.50 9.92 -1.59
C ASP A 59 -8.49 8.96 -2.24
N ASN A 60 -7.25 9.43 -2.45
CA ASN A 60 -6.17 8.59 -2.99
C ASN A 60 -5.76 7.50 -1.98
N SER A 61 -5.67 7.83 -0.70
CA SER A 61 -5.38 6.87 0.38
C SER A 61 -6.43 5.75 0.41
N ASP A 62 -7.70 6.08 0.27
CA ASP A 62 -8.79 5.10 0.20
C ASP A 62 -8.70 4.22 -1.05
N ALA A 63 -8.38 4.79 -2.21
CA ALA A 63 -8.17 4.03 -3.43
C ALA A 63 -7.00 3.04 -3.31
N ILE A 64 -5.89 3.46 -2.69
CA ILE A 64 -4.72 2.59 -2.43
C ILE A 64 -5.10 1.47 -1.45
N LYS A 65 -5.89 1.77 -0.41
CA LYS A 65 -6.37 0.77 0.54
C LYS A 65 -7.25 -0.28 -0.16
N ALA A 66 -8.20 0.14 -0.98
CA ALA A 66 -9.05 -0.79 -1.74
C ALA A 66 -8.25 -1.67 -2.71
N LEU A 67 -7.22 -1.11 -3.37
CA LEU A 67 -6.29 -1.88 -4.19
C LEU A 67 -5.52 -2.89 -3.36
N LEU A 68 -5.01 -2.50 -2.19
CA LEU A 68 -4.26 -3.41 -1.31
C LEU A 68 -5.11 -4.60 -0.88
N GLU A 69 -6.33 -4.33 -0.39
CA GLU A 69 -7.26 -5.37 0.10
C GLU A 69 -7.58 -6.37 -1.03
N SER A 70 -8.05 -5.88 -2.17
CA SER A 70 -8.37 -6.74 -3.32
C SER A 70 -7.16 -7.54 -3.83
N PHE A 71 -5.98 -6.93 -3.87
CA PHE A 71 -4.78 -7.61 -4.37
C PHE A 71 -4.21 -8.63 -3.36
N GLN A 72 -4.35 -8.39 -2.06
CA GLN A 72 -3.99 -9.36 -1.02
C GLN A 72 -4.89 -10.60 -1.11
N ASP A 73 -6.19 -10.42 -1.31
CA ASP A 73 -7.14 -11.52 -1.51
C ASP A 73 -6.76 -12.35 -2.75
N GLU A 74 -6.55 -11.71 -3.90
CA GLU A 74 -6.10 -12.39 -5.12
C GLU A 74 -4.76 -13.12 -4.94
N THR A 75 -3.87 -12.57 -4.11
CA THR A 75 -2.55 -13.17 -3.83
C THR A 75 -2.68 -14.40 -2.95
N ALA A 76 -3.54 -14.35 -1.92
CA ALA A 76 -3.83 -15.48 -1.05
C ALA A 76 -4.50 -16.62 -1.84
N GLU A 77 -5.56 -16.32 -2.60
CA GLU A 77 -6.24 -17.31 -3.45
C GLU A 77 -5.27 -17.97 -4.45
N PHE A 78 -4.39 -17.17 -5.04
CA PHE A 78 -3.36 -17.69 -5.93
C PHE A 78 -2.41 -18.65 -5.21
N GLY A 79 -1.95 -18.28 -4.02
CA GLY A 79 -1.05 -19.09 -3.19
C GLY A 79 -1.64 -20.46 -2.86
N GLU A 80 -2.90 -20.47 -2.41
CA GLU A 80 -3.64 -21.69 -2.06
C GLU A 80 -3.87 -22.57 -3.30
N LYS A 81 -4.45 -22.00 -4.37
CA LYS A 81 -4.81 -22.73 -5.60
C LYS A 81 -3.61 -23.41 -6.25
N ASN A 82 -2.44 -22.79 -6.17
CA ASN A 82 -1.22 -23.29 -6.82
C ASN A 82 -0.28 -24.03 -5.86
N ASN A 83 -0.65 -24.23 -4.59
CA ASN A 83 0.20 -24.83 -3.55
C ASN A 83 1.60 -24.17 -3.48
N VAL A 84 1.65 -22.84 -3.60
CA VAL A 84 2.92 -22.09 -3.74
C VAL A 84 3.88 -22.38 -2.58
N GLY A 85 3.37 -22.46 -1.35
CA GLY A 85 4.17 -22.81 -0.17
C GLY A 85 4.88 -24.17 -0.30
N LYS A 86 4.15 -25.22 -0.70
CA LYS A 86 4.73 -26.57 -0.89
C LYS A 86 5.76 -26.59 -2.02
N LEU A 87 5.49 -25.86 -3.11
CA LEU A 87 6.42 -25.76 -4.22
C LEU A 87 7.72 -25.03 -3.81
N LEU A 88 7.61 -23.99 -3.00
CA LEU A 88 8.74 -23.26 -2.46
C LEU A 88 9.59 -24.12 -1.52
N GLU A 89 8.95 -24.85 -0.59
CA GLU A 89 9.65 -25.80 0.31
C GLU A 89 10.41 -26.86 -0.48
N GLN A 90 9.79 -27.44 -1.52
CA GLN A 90 10.43 -28.43 -2.37
C GLN A 90 11.63 -27.87 -3.13
N GLN A 91 11.54 -26.63 -3.63
CA GLN A 91 12.66 -25.94 -4.28
C GLN A 91 13.82 -25.70 -3.32
N GLN A 92 13.54 -25.29 -2.09
CA GLN A 92 14.57 -25.10 -1.06
C GLN A 92 15.28 -26.41 -0.71
N ILE A 93 14.53 -27.50 -0.51
CA ILE A 93 15.11 -28.84 -0.27
C ILE A 93 16.01 -29.27 -1.44
N ASN A 94 15.57 -29.03 -2.68
CA ASN A 94 16.35 -29.39 -3.87
C ASN A 94 17.62 -28.55 -4.04
N SER A 95 17.64 -27.32 -3.53
CA SER A 95 18.81 -26.44 -3.63
C SER A 95 19.93 -26.74 -2.62
N ILE A 96 19.65 -27.57 -1.61
CA ILE A 96 20.59 -27.96 -0.54
C ILE A 96 21.23 -29.35 -0.82
N LYS A 97 20.66 -30.14 -1.74
CA LYS A 97 21.19 -31.44 -2.16
C LYS A 97 22.12 -31.31 -3.35
#